data_AF-A0A6N7G4G3-F1
#
_entry.id   AF-A0A6N7G4G3-F1
#
_cell.length_a   1.000
_cell.length_b   1.000
_cell.length_c   1.000
_cell.angle_alpha   90.00
_cell.angle_beta   90.00
_cell.angle_gamma   90.00
#
_symmetry.space_group_name_H-M   'P 1'
#
loop_
_entity.id
_entity.type
_entity.pdbx_description
1 polymer ?
#
loop_
_entity_poly.entity_id
_entity_poly.type
_entity_poly.pdbx_seq_one_letter_code
_entity_poly.pdbx_strand_id
1 'polypeptide(L)'
;MCPSRHPPDGPVQTRRRSYPAHVARVPIRHQNGQVTLTPDEPDPHGRFRVDVEQQGATVVLAVTGDIDILTAPKLDEATQHALEGSPRALVLDLTQVTFLASAGLSVLVRTRTQCGDHTDLRIVAADTVTLRPLQLMALDQELAIYPRLTEALEPRHTP
;
A
#
# COMPACT_ATOMS: atom_id res chain seq x y z
N MET A 1 0.54 17.87 -47.53
CA MET A 1 -0.25 18.51 -46.46
C MET A 1 -0.85 17.41 -45.60
N CYS A 2 -0.27 17.15 -44.43
CA CYS A 2 -0.78 16.16 -43.46
C CYS A 2 -1.46 16.92 -42.31
N PRO A 3 -2.67 16.54 -41.85
CA PRO A 3 -3.30 17.23 -40.73
C PRO A 3 -2.74 16.69 -39.40
N SER A 4 -2.28 17.60 -38.55
CA SER A 4 -1.92 17.33 -37.15
C SER A 4 -3.16 16.88 -36.37
N ARG A 5 -3.09 15.71 -35.72
CA ARG A 5 -4.03 15.31 -34.67
C ARG A 5 -3.41 15.61 -33.30
N HIS A 6 -3.92 16.63 -32.64
CA HIS A 6 -3.81 16.77 -31.18
C HIS A 6 -4.69 15.71 -30.50
N PRO A 7 -4.24 15.05 -29.43
CA PRO A 7 -5.15 14.36 -28.52
C PRO A 7 -5.84 15.39 -27.61
N PRO A 8 -7.07 15.11 -27.12
CA PRO A 8 -7.74 15.99 -26.17
C PRO A 8 -7.17 15.79 -24.76
N ASP A 9 -6.68 16.88 -24.14
CA ASP A 9 -6.50 17.00 -22.70
C ASP A 9 -7.89 17.02 -22.04
N GLY A 10 -8.34 15.86 -21.60
CA GLY A 10 -9.49 15.71 -20.72
C GLY A 10 -9.00 15.37 -19.31
N PRO A 11 -9.56 15.97 -18.24
CA PRO A 11 -9.20 15.59 -16.89
C PRO A 11 -9.52 14.10 -16.68
N VAL A 12 -8.50 13.33 -16.28
CA VAL A 12 -8.66 11.95 -15.81
C VAL A 12 -9.60 11.98 -14.61
N GLN A 13 -10.86 11.65 -14.86
CA GLN A 13 -11.88 11.48 -13.84
C GLN A 13 -11.48 10.24 -13.03
N THR A 14 -10.72 10.43 -11.96
CA THR A 14 -10.40 9.37 -10.99
C THR A 14 -11.71 8.87 -10.40
N ARG A 15 -12.21 7.76 -10.94
CA ARG A 15 -13.34 7.04 -10.37
C ARG A 15 -12.89 6.55 -9.00
N ARG A 16 -13.23 7.30 -7.94
CA ARG A 16 -13.10 6.87 -6.55
C ARG A 16 -13.76 5.51 -6.42
N ARG A 17 -12.95 4.45 -6.32
CA ARG A 17 -13.49 3.12 -6.08
C ARG A 17 -14.01 3.11 -4.64
N SER A 18 -15.33 3.08 -4.50
CA SER A 18 -15.97 2.94 -3.21
C SER A 18 -15.74 1.51 -2.75
N TYR A 19 -14.91 1.33 -1.73
CA TYR A 19 -14.83 0.05 -1.05
C TYR A 19 -16.20 -0.20 -0.37
N PRO A 20 -16.79 -1.40 -0.51
CA PRO A 20 -18.10 -1.72 0.05
C PRO A 20 -18.15 -1.55 1.57
N ALA A 21 -19.33 -1.24 2.11
CA ALA A 21 -19.58 -0.86 3.51
C ALA A 21 -19.25 -1.92 4.60
N HIS A 22 -18.60 -3.02 4.23
CA HIS A 22 -18.01 -3.99 5.16
C HIS A 22 -16.52 -3.72 5.44
N VAL A 23 -15.94 -2.64 4.92
CA VAL A 23 -14.70 -2.04 5.43
C VAL A 23 -14.97 -1.60 6.87
N ALA A 24 -14.85 -2.55 7.78
CA ALA A 24 -14.82 -2.26 9.19
C ALA A 24 -13.55 -1.47 9.44
N ARG A 25 -13.68 -0.16 9.65
CA ARG A 25 -12.68 0.62 10.38
C ARG A 25 -12.50 -0.10 11.72
N VAL A 26 -11.47 -0.92 11.85
CA VAL A 26 -11.10 -1.45 13.16
C VAL A 26 -10.40 -0.29 13.87
N PRO A 27 -11.00 0.33 14.91
CA PRO A 27 -10.27 1.28 15.70
C PRO A 27 -9.18 0.50 16.43
N ILE A 28 -7.92 0.84 16.18
CA ILE A 28 -6.79 0.38 16.99
C ILE A 28 -7.05 0.91 18.41
N ARG A 29 -7.56 0.05 19.30
CA ARG A 29 -7.81 0.41 20.71
C ARG A 29 -6.85 -0.33 21.62
N HIS A 30 -5.91 0.43 22.16
CA HIS A 30 -5.15 0.14 23.38
C HIS A 30 -6.08 0.19 24.61
N GLN A 31 -5.98 -0.77 25.54
CA GLN A 31 -6.54 -0.65 26.89
C GLN A 31 -5.42 -0.67 27.93
N ASN A 32 -4.63 0.41 27.90
CA ASN A 32 -4.15 1.21 29.03
C ASN A 32 -3.37 2.46 28.50
N GLY A 33 -3.85 3.16 27.47
CA GLY A 33 -5.21 3.09 26.90
C GLY A 33 -5.74 4.34 26.23
N GLN A 34 -4.89 5.32 25.91
CA GLN A 34 -5.36 6.57 25.31
C GLN A 34 -4.57 6.88 24.05
N VAL A 35 -4.88 6.14 22.99
CA VAL A 35 -4.65 6.62 21.61
C VAL A 35 -5.89 7.43 21.25
N THR A 36 -5.84 8.72 21.55
CA THR A 36 -6.76 9.67 20.93
C THR A 36 -6.31 9.79 19.49
N LEU A 37 -6.95 9.05 18.58
CA LEU A 37 -6.97 9.44 17.17
C LEU A 37 -7.76 10.75 17.13
N THR A 38 -7.08 11.86 17.40
CA THR A 38 -7.52 13.13 16.86
C THR A 38 -7.71 12.91 15.37
N PRO A 39 -8.72 13.51 14.70
CA PRO A 39 -8.57 13.76 13.28
C PRO A 39 -7.17 14.35 13.15
N ASP A 40 -6.24 13.62 12.51
CA ASP A 40 -4.93 14.15 12.16
C ASP A 40 -5.24 15.54 11.63
N GLU A 41 -4.71 16.59 12.26
CA GLU A 41 -4.70 17.87 11.57
C GLU A 41 -4.19 17.52 10.19
N PRO A 42 -4.98 17.78 9.12
CA PRO A 42 -4.64 17.29 7.82
C PRO A 42 -3.19 17.71 7.61
N ASP A 43 -2.34 16.73 7.32
CA ASP A 43 -1.02 16.97 6.74
C ASP A 43 -1.18 18.23 5.87
N PRO A 44 -0.34 19.27 6.00
CA PRO A 44 -0.52 20.49 5.20
C PRO A 44 -0.59 20.20 3.69
N HIS A 45 -0.23 18.98 3.27
CA HIS A 45 -0.37 18.45 1.92
C HIS A 45 -1.51 17.43 1.75
N GLY A 46 -2.11 16.87 2.82
CA GLY A 46 -3.29 16.01 2.81
C GLY A 46 -3.14 14.75 1.96
N ARG A 47 -1.91 14.29 1.76
CA ARG A 47 -1.53 13.46 0.62
C ARG A 47 -1.14 12.04 0.97
N PHE A 48 -1.26 11.60 2.23
CA PHE A 48 -0.92 10.23 2.59
C PHE A 48 -1.91 9.63 3.60
N ARG A 49 -2.36 8.41 3.33
CA ARG A 49 -3.22 7.62 4.23
C ARG A 49 -2.91 6.13 4.10
N VAL A 50 -3.01 5.41 5.22
CA VAL A 50 -3.01 3.95 5.26
C VAL A 50 -4.31 3.48 5.91
N ASP A 51 -5.09 2.70 5.19
CA ASP A 51 -6.27 2.02 5.71
C ASP A 51 -5.91 0.54 5.96
N VAL A 52 -6.32 -0.02 7.10
CA VAL A 52 -6.00 -1.39 7.51
C VAL A 52 -7.25 -2.27 7.46
N GLU A 53 -7.14 -3.43 6.82
CA GLU A 53 -8.19 -4.43 6.76
C GLU A 53 -7.64 -5.82 7.10
N GLN A 54 -8.35 -6.58 7.94
CA GLN A 54 -8.00 -7.96 8.23
C GLN A 54 -9.01 -8.91 7.56
N GLN A 55 -8.51 -9.82 6.73
CA GLN A 55 -9.28 -10.86 6.05
C GLN A 55 -8.75 -12.23 6.46
N GLY A 56 -9.37 -12.83 7.47
CA GLY A 56 -8.89 -14.08 8.05
C GLY A 56 -7.47 -13.93 8.61
N ALA A 57 -6.52 -14.70 8.07
CA ALA A 57 -5.11 -14.64 8.45
C ALA A 57 -4.27 -13.66 7.61
N THR A 58 -4.91 -12.89 6.72
CA THR A 58 -4.25 -11.90 5.86
C THR A 58 -4.56 -10.50 6.38
N VAL A 59 -3.55 -9.63 6.43
CA VAL A 59 -3.73 -8.19 6.68
C VAL A 59 -3.45 -7.43 5.39
N VAL A 60 -4.31 -6.47 5.06
CA VAL A 60 -4.19 -5.59 3.90
C VAL A 60 -3.97 -4.16 4.39
N LEU A 61 -2.90 -3.52 3.92
CA LEU A 61 -2.66 -2.09 4.09
C LEU A 61 -2.92 -1.41 2.75
N ALA A 62 -4.02 -0.68 2.65
CA ALA A 62 -4.35 0.11 1.48
C ALA A 62 -3.74 1.52 1.61
N VAL A 63 -2.75 1.81 0.76
CA VAL A 63 -1.97 3.04 0.83
C VAL A 63 -2.46 4.01 -0.26
N THR A 64 -2.74 5.24 0.16
CA THR A 64 -3.20 6.31 -0.75
C THR A 64 -2.26 7.49 -0.73
N GLY A 65 -1.88 7.97 -1.92
CA GLY A 65 -1.16 9.20 -2.16
C GLY A 65 0.37 9.06 -2.21
N ASP A 66 1.13 10.02 -1.70
CA ASP A 66 2.58 10.10 -1.97
C ASP A 66 3.41 9.37 -0.89
N ILE A 67 4.33 8.51 -1.32
CA ILE A 67 5.32 7.85 -0.46
C ILE A 67 6.69 8.50 -0.68
N ASP A 68 7.10 9.36 0.24
CA ASP A 68 8.35 10.11 0.20
C ASP A 68 9.08 10.07 1.55
N ILE A 69 10.10 10.92 1.73
CA ILE A 69 10.90 10.96 2.97
C ILE A 69 10.08 11.35 4.21
N LEU A 70 9.00 12.11 4.05
CA LEU A 70 8.13 12.56 5.14
C LEU A 70 7.07 11.53 5.48
N THR A 71 6.59 10.77 4.48
CA THR A 71 5.49 9.80 4.67
C THR A 71 5.98 8.36 4.85
N ALA A 72 7.19 8.03 4.41
CA ALA A 72 7.78 6.70 4.59
C ALA A 72 7.83 6.22 6.05
N PRO A 73 8.16 7.04 7.06
CA PRO A 73 8.10 6.60 8.46
C PRO A 73 6.70 6.15 8.90
N LYS A 74 5.64 6.81 8.41
CA LYS A 74 4.25 6.43 8.71
C LYS A 74 3.88 5.09 8.08
N LEU A 75 4.39 4.80 6.87
CA LEU A 75 4.23 3.49 6.25
C LEU A 75 4.97 2.40 7.04
N ASP A 76 6.21 2.67 7.46
CA ASP A 76 7.03 1.73 8.23
C ASP A 76 6.39 1.37 9.58
N GLU A 77 5.82 2.36 10.28
CA GLU A 77 5.05 2.14 11.51
C GLU A 77 3.82 1.26 11.27
N ALA A 78 3.06 1.53 10.20
CA ALA A 78 1.89 0.73 9.85
C ALA A 78 2.25 -0.72 9.49
N THR A 79 3.38 -0.96 8.81
CA THR A 79 3.84 -2.32 8.52
C THR A 79 4.32 -3.03 9.78
N GLN A 80 5.04 -2.36 10.69
CA GLN A 80 5.41 -2.96 11.98
C GLN A 80 4.17 -3.42 12.76
N HIS A 81 3.19 -2.52 12.91
CA HIS A 81 1.99 -2.83 13.67
C HIS A 81 1.19 -3.99 13.06
N ALA A 82 1.10 -4.04 11.73
CA ALA A 82 0.46 -5.17 11.05
C ALA A 82 1.17 -6.51 11.32
N LEU A 83 2.50 -6.50 11.44
CA LEU A 83 3.31 -7.69 11.70
C LEU A 83 3.26 -8.16 13.16
N GLU A 84 2.93 -7.30 14.12
CA GLU A 84 2.73 -7.71 15.54
C GLU A 84 1.68 -8.80 15.68
N GLY A 85 0.65 -8.78 14.83
CA GLY A 85 -0.39 -9.81 14.76
C GLY A 85 0.07 -11.15 14.16
N SER A 86 1.32 -11.26 13.73
CA SER A 86 1.89 -12.44 13.05
C SER A 86 0.98 -12.99 11.94
N PRO A 87 0.55 -12.16 10.98
CA PRO A 87 -0.36 -12.60 9.93
C PRO A 87 0.31 -13.64 9.02
N ARG A 88 -0.47 -14.54 8.44
CA ARG A 88 0.05 -15.48 7.44
C ARG A 88 0.50 -14.74 6.16
N ALA A 89 -0.18 -13.64 5.82
CA ALA A 89 0.18 -12.79 4.68
C ALA A 89 -0.05 -11.32 5.01
N LEU A 90 0.84 -10.47 4.50
CA LEU A 90 0.71 -9.02 4.54
C LEU A 90 0.64 -8.51 3.10
N VAL A 91 -0.47 -7.85 2.75
CA VAL A 91 -0.67 -7.25 1.42
C VAL A 91 -0.53 -5.74 1.54
N LEU A 92 0.39 -5.16 0.77
CA LEU A 92 0.49 -3.71 0.58
C LEU A 92 -0.18 -3.34 -0.73
N ASP A 93 -1.36 -2.73 -0.67
CA ASP A 93 -2.06 -2.24 -1.85
C ASP A 93 -1.62 -0.82 -2.16
N LEU A 94 -0.77 -0.68 -3.18
CA LEU A 94 -0.21 0.59 -3.63
C LEU A 94 -0.96 1.18 -4.83
N THR A 95 -2.11 0.61 -5.21
CA THR A 95 -2.85 1.04 -6.41
C THR A 95 -3.33 2.49 -6.39
N GLN A 96 -3.42 3.09 -5.21
CA GLN A 96 -3.81 4.49 -5.01
C GLN A 96 -2.62 5.39 -4.64
N VAL A 97 -1.38 4.89 -4.77
CA VAL A 97 -0.15 5.66 -4.58
C VAL A 97 0.14 6.50 -5.81
N THR A 98 0.36 7.80 -5.63
CA THR A 98 0.58 8.75 -6.73
C THR A 98 2.05 9.11 -6.95
N PHE A 99 2.92 8.75 -5.99
CA PHE A 99 4.35 8.93 -6.09
C PHE A 99 5.07 7.94 -5.17
N LEU A 100 6.17 7.34 -5.64
CA LEU A 100 6.99 6.41 -4.86
C LEU A 100 8.47 6.80 -4.95
N ALA A 101 8.98 7.40 -3.88
CA ALA A 101 10.39 7.75 -3.73
C ALA A 101 11.25 6.57 -3.23
N SER A 102 12.58 6.75 -3.25
CA SER A 102 13.55 5.78 -2.71
C SER A 102 13.35 5.46 -1.22
N ALA A 103 12.87 6.42 -0.44
CA ALA A 103 12.52 6.21 0.97
C ALA A 103 11.40 5.16 1.11
N GLY A 104 10.37 5.22 0.24
CA GLY A 104 9.31 4.22 0.20
C GLY A 104 9.80 2.83 -0.21
N LEU A 105 10.67 2.74 -1.22
CA LEU A 105 11.29 1.48 -1.62
C LEU A 105 12.07 0.83 -0.47
N SER A 106 12.77 1.64 0.31
CA SER A 106 13.53 1.18 1.47
C SER A 106 12.63 0.59 2.56
N VAL A 107 11.42 1.14 2.75
CA VAL A 107 10.41 0.56 3.65
C VAL A 107 9.91 -0.79 3.14
N LEU A 108 9.69 -0.95 1.83
CA LEU A 108 9.26 -2.23 1.25
C LEU A 108 10.30 -3.34 1.46
N VAL A 109 11.58 -3.03 1.24
CA VAL A 109 12.69 -3.97 1.47
C VAL A 109 12.80 -4.34 2.95
N ARG A 110 12.75 -3.35 3.85
CA ARG A 110 12.78 -3.60 5.30
C ARG A 110 11.61 -4.47 5.76
N THR A 111 10.41 -4.17 5.25
CA THR A 111 9.19 -4.94 5.54
C THR A 111 9.36 -6.40 5.09
N ARG A 112 9.95 -6.64 3.91
CA ARG A 112 10.27 -7.99 3.43
C ARG A 112 11.20 -8.72 4.39
N THR A 113 12.26 -8.06 4.85
CA THR A 113 13.19 -8.64 5.84
C THR A 113 12.49 -8.98 7.16
N GLN A 114 11.60 -8.11 7.64
CA GLN A 114 10.87 -8.31 8.90
C GLN A 114 9.82 -9.42 8.83
N CYS A 115 9.20 -9.60 7.66
CA CYS A 115 8.27 -10.71 7.43
C CYS A 115 8.93 -12.08 7.60
N GLY A 116 10.23 -12.18 7.27
CA GLY A 116 10.98 -13.43 7.26
C GLY A 116 10.27 -14.52 6.44
N ASP A 117 10.36 -15.76 6.90
CA ASP A 117 9.69 -16.91 6.28
C ASP A 117 8.26 -17.14 6.83
N HIS A 118 7.84 -16.36 7.83
CA HIS A 118 6.59 -16.58 8.56
C HIS A 118 5.41 -15.82 7.99
N THR A 119 5.68 -14.66 7.38
CA THR A 119 4.66 -13.81 6.76
C THR A 119 4.93 -13.69 5.27
N ASP A 120 3.94 -14.03 4.43
CA ASP A 120 4.05 -13.84 2.99
C ASP A 120 3.73 -12.39 2.61
N LEU A 121 4.77 -11.60 2.33
CA LEU A 121 4.63 -10.22 1.85
C LEU A 121 4.24 -10.19 0.37
N ARG A 122 3.15 -9.48 0.07
CA ARG A 122 2.59 -9.31 -1.27
C ARG A 122 2.38 -7.83 -1.57
N ILE A 123 2.77 -7.38 -2.75
CA ILE A 123 2.62 -5.98 -3.18
C ILE A 123 1.61 -5.92 -4.32
N VAL A 124 0.61 -5.06 -4.22
CA VAL A 124 -0.27 -4.75 -5.35
C VAL A 124 0.23 -3.47 -6.01
N ALA A 125 0.72 -3.59 -7.24
CA ALA A 125 1.20 -2.48 -8.04
C ALA A 125 0.82 -2.73 -9.51
N ALA A 126 0.03 -1.82 -10.09
CA ALA A 126 -0.56 -1.99 -11.41
C ALA A 126 -0.10 -0.94 -12.43
N ASP A 127 0.36 0.22 -11.97
CA ASP A 127 0.72 1.35 -12.80
C ASP A 127 2.23 1.58 -12.85
N THR A 128 2.67 2.43 -13.78
CA THR A 128 4.09 2.77 -13.92
C THR A 128 4.64 3.54 -12.72
N VAL A 129 3.79 4.25 -11.95
CA VAL A 129 4.22 5.05 -10.79
C VAL A 129 4.81 4.14 -9.72
N THR A 130 4.17 3.01 -9.48
CA THR A 130 4.59 2.04 -8.46
C THR A 130 5.44 0.91 -9.04
N LEU A 131 5.10 0.40 -10.22
CA LEU A 131 5.79 -0.76 -10.80
C LEU A 131 7.18 -0.41 -11.35
N ARG A 132 7.36 0.76 -11.99
CA ARG A 132 8.64 1.11 -12.61
C ARG A 132 9.76 1.26 -11.58
N PRO A 133 9.59 1.96 -10.45
CA PRO A 133 10.62 2.02 -9.41
C PRO A 133 10.99 0.64 -8.85
N LEU A 134 10.01 -0.25 -8.64
CA LEU A 134 10.24 -1.62 -8.17
C LEU A 134 11.11 -2.42 -9.14
N GLN A 135 10.79 -2.37 -10.43
CA GLN A 135 11.55 -3.04 -11.49
C GLN A 135 12.97 -2.50 -11.66
N LEU A 136 13.14 -1.16 -11.57
CA LEU A 136 14.46 -0.55 -11.69
C LEU A 136 15.40 -1.01 -10.57
N MET A 137 14.86 -1.27 -9.38
CA MET A 137 15.60 -1.79 -8.24
C MET A 137 15.61 -3.33 -8.18
N ALA A 138 15.11 -4.02 -9.21
CA ALA A 138 14.98 -5.47 -9.28
C ALA A 138 14.20 -6.10 -8.10
N LEU A 139 13.36 -5.32 -7.43
CA LEU A 139 12.57 -5.79 -6.28
C LEU A 139 11.44 -6.72 -6.71
N ASP A 140 11.07 -6.74 -7.99
CA ASP A 140 10.14 -7.69 -8.58
C ASP A 140 10.65 -9.15 -8.58
N GLN A 141 11.93 -9.36 -8.28
CA GLN A 141 12.52 -10.70 -8.13
C GLN A 141 12.44 -11.22 -6.68
N GLU A 142 12.35 -10.32 -5.70
CA GLU A 142 12.32 -10.66 -4.27
C GLU A 142 10.93 -10.50 -3.64
N LEU A 143 10.13 -9.58 -4.19
CA LEU A 143 8.77 -9.28 -3.74
C LEU A 143 7.76 -9.92 -4.70
N ALA A 144 6.74 -10.56 -4.13
CA ALA A 144 5.60 -11.01 -4.93
C ALA A 144 4.73 -9.81 -5.31
N ILE A 145 4.84 -9.37 -6.57
CA ILE A 145 4.07 -8.24 -7.11
C ILE A 145 2.87 -8.77 -7.90
N TYR A 146 1.69 -8.22 -7.60
CA TYR A 146 0.42 -8.56 -8.22
C TYR A 146 -0.19 -7.31 -8.87
N PRO A 147 -0.83 -7.44 -10.04
CA PRO A 147 -1.50 -6.32 -10.70
C PRO A 147 -2.83 -5.94 -10.03
N ARG A 148 -3.40 -6.82 -9.17
CA ARG A 148 -4.69 -6.59 -8.52
C ARG A 148 -4.74 -7.19 -7.12
N LEU A 149 -5.47 -6.53 -6.24
CA LEU A 149 -5.70 -6.99 -4.86
C LEU A 149 -6.34 -8.38 -4.81
N THR A 150 -7.30 -8.67 -5.70
CA THR A 150 -7.93 -9.99 -5.77
C THR A 150 -6.92 -11.11 -5.98
N GLU A 151 -5.92 -10.88 -6.82
CA GLU A 151 -4.87 -11.88 -7.11
C GLU A 151 -3.88 -12.01 -5.95
N ALA A 152 -3.61 -10.91 -5.24
CA ALA A 152 -2.79 -10.90 -4.03
C ALA A 152 -3.49 -11.54 -2.81
N LEU A 153 -4.82 -11.65 -2.79
CA LEU A 153 -5.56 -12.28 -1.70
C LEU A 153 -5.63 -13.81 -1.84
N GLU A 154 -5.50 -14.33 -3.06
CA GLU A 154 -5.49 -15.78 -3.29
C GLU A 154 -4.37 -16.44 -2.48
N PRO A 155 -4.61 -17.61 -1.85
CA PRO A 155 -3.57 -18.32 -1.13
C PRO A 155 -2.45 -18.71 -2.09
N ARG A 156 -1.21 -18.29 -1.82
CA ARG A 156 -0.05 -18.91 -2.45
C ARG A 156 0.02 -20.36 -1.96
N HIS A 157 -0.26 -21.29 -2.87
CA HIS A 157 0.23 -22.65 -2.70
C HIS A 157 1.74 -22.59 -2.89
N THR A 158 2.47 -22.59 -1.78
CA THR A 158 3.89 -22.94 -1.80
C THR A 158 3.94 -24.45 -2.08
N PRO A 159 4.56 -24.91 -3.18
CA PRO A 159 4.73 -26.34 -3.44
C PRO A 159 5.64 -27.01 -2.39
#